data_AF-A0A848D2I6-F1
#
_entry.id   AF-A0A848D2I6-F1
#
_cell.length_a   1.000
_cell.length_b   1.000
_cell.length_c   1.000
_cell.angle_alpha   90.00
_cell.angle_beta   90.00
_cell.angle_gamma   90.00
#
_symmetry.space_group_name_H-M   'P 1'
#
loop_
_entity.id
_entity.type
_entity.pdbx_description
1 polymer ?
#
loop_
_entity_poly.entity_id
_entity_poly.type
_entity_poly.pdbx_seq_one_letter_code
_entity_poly.pdbx_strand_id
1 'polypeptide(L)'
;MAKRIFLNFLYKIVLFPGTLYLLSLVFPRQITFSSVQHWLDVSFLLLIIGLIADEIVLGMFGIYLATLQGAIAIAAIVYLSGWLFTNSHITVLGSILSGIVLGSIEFIMHRYLRTEQKKRKFRPV
;
A
#
# COMPACT_ATOMS: atom_id res chain seq x y z
N MET A 1 -8.80 6.18 -18.71
CA MET A 1 -9.03 6.03 -17.25
C MET A 1 -8.89 4.58 -16.81
N ALA A 2 -9.66 3.64 -17.39
CA ALA A 2 -9.65 2.21 -17.06
C ALA A 2 -8.25 1.56 -17.04
N LYS A 3 -7.41 1.81 -18.04
CA LYS A 3 -6.05 1.23 -18.11
C LYS A 3 -5.13 1.64 -16.95
N ARG A 4 -5.34 2.84 -16.36
CA ARG A 4 -4.58 3.33 -15.20
C ARG A 4 -5.01 2.62 -13.92
N ILE A 5 -6.32 2.54 -13.71
CA ILE A 5 -6.92 1.87 -12.55
C ILE A 5 -6.51 0.39 -12.55
N PHE A 6 -6.57 -0.26 -13.71
CA PHE A 6 -6.15 -1.65 -13.88
C PHE A 6 -4.66 -1.88 -13.57
N LEU A 7 -3.77 -1.00 -14.07
CA LEU A 7 -2.35 -1.09 -13.74
C LEU A 7 -2.08 -0.85 -12.25
N ASN A 8 -2.70 0.17 -11.63
CA ASN A 8 -2.61 0.41 -10.19
C ASN A 8 -3.06 -0.81 -9.39
N PHE A 9 -4.20 -1.39 -9.76
CA PHE A 9 -4.71 -2.61 -9.14
C PHE A 9 -3.71 -3.77 -9.25
N LEU A 10 -3.17 -4.01 -10.46
CA LEU A 10 -2.21 -5.08 -10.70
C LEU A 10 -0.90 -4.89 -9.92
N TYR A 11 -0.43 -3.66 -9.75
CA TYR A 11 0.72 -3.39 -8.91
C TYR A 11 0.40 -3.60 -7.43
N LYS A 12 -0.72 -3.04 -6.93
CA LYS A 12 -1.10 -3.17 -5.51
C LYS A 12 -1.37 -4.62 -5.11
N ILE A 13 -2.01 -5.43 -5.98
CA ILE A 13 -2.32 -6.84 -5.66
C ILE A 13 -1.08 -7.73 -5.51
N VAL A 14 0.04 -7.35 -6.12
CA VAL A 14 1.31 -8.09 -5.96
C VAL A 14 2.17 -7.45 -4.87
N LEU A 15 2.32 -6.12 -4.92
CA LEU A 15 3.25 -5.40 -4.04
C LEU A 15 2.77 -5.35 -2.61
N PHE A 16 1.47 -5.21 -2.33
CA PHE A 16 0.97 -5.14 -0.96
C PHE A 16 1.18 -6.44 -0.19
N PRO A 17 0.66 -7.59 -0.67
CA PRO A 17 0.91 -8.87 0.01
C PRO A 17 2.40 -9.22 0.00
N GLY A 18 3.09 -9.05 -1.13
CA GLY A 18 4.52 -9.36 -1.22
C GLY A 18 5.36 -8.58 -0.21
N THR A 19 5.11 -7.28 -0.06
CA THR A 19 5.86 -6.44 0.88
C THR A 19 5.53 -6.77 2.33
N LEU A 20 4.25 -6.98 2.68
CA LEU A 20 3.87 -7.38 4.05
C LEU A 20 4.48 -8.73 4.43
N TYR A 21 4.50 -9.67 3.49
CA TYR A 21 5.13 -10.97 3.71
C TYR A 21 6.63 -10.83 3.94
N LEU A 22 7.33 -10.08 3.08
CA LEU A 22 8.76 -9.82 3.26
C LEU A 22 9.06 -9.12 4.57
N LEU A 23 8.25 -8.14 4.97
CA LEU A 23 8.39 -7.47 6.26
C LEU A 23 8.21 -8.44 7.44
N SER A 24 7.27 -9.37 7.35
CA SER A 24 7.09 -10.40 8.38
C SER A 24 8.28 -11.36 8.49
N LEU A 25 8.98 -11.62 7.38
CA LEU A 25 10.19 -12.45 7.36
C LEU A 25 11.42 -11.69 7.88
N VAL A 26 11.58 -10.42 7.51
CA VAL A 26 12.75 -9.62 7.87
C VAL A 26 12.64 -9.10 9.31
N PHE A 27 11.44 -8.76 9.77
CA PHE A 27 11.18 -8.23 11.11
C PHE A 27 10.16 -9.09 11.88
N PRO A 28 10.44 -10.39 12.13
CA PRO A 28 9.48 -11.30 12.75
C PRO A 28 9.08 -10.87 14.17
N ARG A 29 9.99 -10.20 14.89
CA ARG A 29 9.70 -9.63 16.22
C ARG A 29 8.71 -8.46 16.19
N GLN A 30 8.52 -7.81 15.04
CA GLN A 30 7.70 -6.62 14.91
C GLN A 30 6.38 -6.90 14.19
N ILE A 31 6.41 -7.79 13.18
CA ILE A 31 5.25 -8.14 12.36
C ILE A 31 5.24 -9.65 12.19
N THR A 32 4.28 -10.31 12.81
CA THR A 32 3.98 -11.73 12.55
C THR A 32 2.48 -11.87 12.41
N PHE A 33 2.04 -12.37 11.27
CA PHE A 33 0.64 -12.71 11.02
C PHE A 33 0.36 -14.10 11.59
N SER A 34 -0.81 -14.27 12.21
CA SER A 34 -1.25 -15.56 12.77
C SER A 34 -1.41 -16.67 11.73
N SER A 35 -1.81 -16.31 10.51
CA SER A 35 -2.07 -17.24 9.42
C SER A 35 -1.91 -16.56 8.07
N VAL A 36 -1.80 -17.39 7.02
CA VAL A 36 -1.78 -16.94 5.62
C VAL A 36 -3.07 -16.16 5.29
N GLN A 37 -4.22 -16.57 5.83
CA GLN A 37 -5.49 -15.88 5.63
C GLN A 37 -5.46 -14.45 6.19
N HIS A 38 -4.99 -14.25 7.43
CA HIS A 38 -4.90 -12.91 8.01
C HIS A 38 -4.01 -11.98 7.17
N TRP A 39 -2.85 -12.45 6.72
CA TRP A 39 -1.97 -11.68 5.83
C TRP A 39 -2.67 -11.29 4.51
N LEU A 40 -3.39 -12.22 3.89
CA LEU A 40 -4.13 -11.96 2.65
C LEU A 40 -5.30 -11.00 2.86
N ASP A 41 -6.05 -11.15 3.96
CA ASP A 41 -7.18 -10.29 4.29
C ASP A 41 -6.76 -8.84 4.50
N VAL A 42 -5.66 -8.62 5.24
CA VAL A 42 -5.07 -7.28 5.42
C VAL A 42 -4.60 -6.71 4.10
N SER A 43 -3.94 -7.52 3.28
CA SER A 43 -3.46 -7.08 1.96
C SER A 43 -4.62 -6.69 1.03
N PHE A 44 -5.71 -7.44 1.08
CA PHE A 44 -6.91 -7.17 0.30
C PHE A 44 -7.64 -5.92 0.78
N LEU A 45 -7.76 -5.73 2.09
CA LEU A 45 -8.33 -4.52 2.68
C LEU A 45 -7.52 -3.27 2.29
N LEU A 46 -6.19 -3.33 2.40
CA LEU A 46 -5.30 -2.26 1.96
C LEU A 46 -5.46 -1.98 0.46
N LEU A 47 -5.63 -3.01 -0.37
CA LEU A 47 -5.86 -2.85 -1.79
C LEU A 47 -7.16 -2.07 -2.07
N ILE A 48 -8.26 -2.42 -1.42
CA ILE A 48 -9.56 -1.75 -1.63
C ILE A 48 -9.45 -0.28 -1.19
N ILE A 49 -8.98 -0.04 0.03
CA ILE A 49 -8.85 1.31 0.57
C ILE A 49 -7.88 2.13 -0.27
N GLY A 50 -6.76 1.54 -0.66
CA GLY A 50 -5.75 2.18 -1.50
C GLY A 50 -6.26 2.53 -2.90
N LEU A 51 -7.17 1.76 -3.49
CA LEU A 51 -7.79 2.11 -4.77
C LEU A 51 -8.76 3.28 -4.64
N ILE A 52 -9.60 3.27 -3.60
CA ILE A 52 -10.57 4.35 -3.33
C ILE A 52 -9.81 5.65 -3.02
N ALA A 53 -8.78 5.58 -2.18
CA ALA A 53 -7.93 6.71 -1.84
C ALA A 53 -7.21 7.30 -3.07
N ASP A 54 -6.72 6.45 -3.98
CA ASP A 54 -6.06 6.88 -5.22
C ASP A 54 -7.00 7.70 -6.13
N GLU A 55 -8.30 7.42 -6.11
CA GLU A 55 -9.27 8.12 -6.96
C GLU A 55 -9.70 9.45 -6.32
N ILE A 56 -9.92 9.45 -5.01
CA ILE A 56 -10.39 10.61 -4.26
C ILE A 56 -9.23 11.55 -3.89
N VAL A 57 -8.26 11.05 -3.12
CA VAL A 57 -7.21 11.86 -2.48
C VAL A 57 -6.21 12.37 -3.50
N LEU A 58 -5.83 11.51 -4.45
CA LEU A 58 -4.84 11.83 -5.47
C LEU A 58 -5.34 12.86 -6.48
N GLY A 59 -6.66 12.91 -6.70
CA GLY A 59 -7.32 13.94 -7.49
C GLY A 59 -7.35 15.30 -6.80
N MET A 60 -7.48 15.33 -5.47
CA MET A 60 -7.68 16.57 -4.69
C MET A 60 -6.39 17.18 -4.15
N PHE A 61 -5.45 16.38 -3.64
CA PHE A 61 -4.31 16.88 -2.84
C PHE A 61 -2.94 16.70 -3.51
N GLY A 62 -2.89 16.04 -4.68
CA GLY A 62 -1.64 15.73 -5.37
C GLY A 62 -0.83 14.62 -4.69
N ILE A 63 0.34 14.29 -5.26
CA ILE A 63 1.08 13.06 -4.91
C ILE A 63 1.59 13.07 -3.46
N TYR A 64 2.23 14.14 -3.01
CA TYR A 64 2.95 14.14 -1.74
C TYR A 64 2.01 13.97 -0.53
N LEU A 65 0.90 14.70 -0.49
CA LEU A 65 -0.09 14.60 0.58
C LEU A 65 -0.85 13.28 0.51
N ALA A 66 -1.19 12.80 -0.70
CA ALA A 66 -1.83 11.50 -0.87
C ALA A 66 -0.95 10.35 -0.36
N THR A 67 0.35 10.38 -0.67
CA THR A 67 1.32 9.39 -0.18
C THR A 67 1.44 9.42 1.34
N LEU A 68 1.50 10.60 1.95
CA LEU A 68 1.60 10.69 3.42
C LEU A 68 0.35 10.12 4.09
N GLN A 69 -0.84 10.47 3.59
CA GLN A 69 -2.10 9.91 4.08
C GLN A 69 -2.17 8.40 3.85
N GLY A 70 -1.71 7.91 2.71
CA GLY A 70 -1.61 6.48 2.40
C GLY A 70 -0.71 5.75 3.39
N ALA A 71 0.49 6.26 3.66
CA ALA A 71 1.42 5.68 4.63
C ALA A 71 0.82 5.59 6.05
N ILE A 72 0.15 6.66 6.49
CA ILE A 72 -0.53 6.71 7.79
C ILE A 72 -1.69 5.70 7.82
N ALA A 73 -2.51 5.65 6.77
CA ALA A 73 -3.63 4.72 6.67
C ALA A 73 -3.14 3.27 6.69
N ILE A 74 -2.07 2.95 5.97
CA ILE A 74 -1.45 1.63 5.97
C ILE A 74 -0.99 1.25 7.37
N ALA A 75 -0.25 2.14 8.06
CA ALA A 75 0.20 1.88 9.42
C ALA A 75 -0.98 1.66 10.38
N ALA A 76 -2.03 2.46 10.28
CA ALA A 76 -3.23 2.32 11.11
C ALA A 76 -3.94 0.99 10.86
N ILE A 77 -4.15 0.61 9.59
CA ILE A 77 -4.83 -0.64 9.22
C ILE A 77 -4.04 -1.85 9.69
N VAL A 78 -2.71 -1.87 9.46
CA VAL A 78 -1.84 -2.98 9.88
C VAL A 78 -1.82 -3.11 11.40
N TYR A 79 -1.79 -1.99 12.14
CA TYR A 79 -1.86 -2.03 13.59
C TYR A 79 -3.20 -2.56 14.10
N LEU A 80 -4.31 -2.04 13.56
CA LEU A 80 -5.66 -2.44 13.95
C LEU A 80 -5.96 -3.90 13.59
N SER A 81 -5.39 -4.42 12.49
CA SER A 81 -5.56 -5.82 12.14
C SER A 81 -4.91 -6.75 13.16
N GLY A 82 -3.77 -6.35 13.73
CA GLY A 82 -3.14 -7.09 14.84
C GLY A 82 -4.05 -7.20 16.07
N TRP A 83 -4.88 -6.18 16.33
CA TRP A 83 -5.86 -6.21 17.42
C TRP A 83 -7.09 -7.08 17.09
N LEU A 84 -7.53 -7.07 15.84
CA LEU A 84 -8.68 -7.87 15.39
C LEU A 84 -8.37 -9.38 15.36
N PHE A 85 -7.13 -9.75 15.04
CA PHE A 85 -6.68 -11.14 14.96
C PHE A 85 -5.75 -11.48 16.12
N THR A 86 -6.33 -11.97 17.21
CA THR A 86 -5.70 -12.21 18.53
C THR A 86 -4.42 -13.04 18.54
N ASN A 87 -4.19 -13.91 17.54
CA ASN A 87 -2.98 -14.73 17.45
C ASN A 87 -1.83 -14.05 16.68
N SER A 88 -1.99 -12.79 16.29
CA SER A 88 -1.00 -12.05 15.49
C SER A 88 -0.23 -11.10 16.36
N HIS A 89 1.07 -10.98 16.09
CA HIS A 89 1.93 -10.08 16.83
C HIS A 89 2.36 -8.93 15.92
N ILE A 90 1.67 -7.81 16.03
CA ILE A 90 1.98 -6.58 15.29
C ILE A 90 2.24 -5.48 16.30
N THR A 91 3.50 -5.04 16.39
CA THR A 91 3.88 -3.94 17.27
C THR A 91 3.58 -2.60 16.59
N VAL A 92 3.51 -1.53 17.39
CA VAL A 92 3.43 -0.15 16.86
C VAL A 92 4.60 0.15 15.93
N LEU A 93 5.79 -0.37 16.24
CA LEU A 93 6.96 -0.17 15.39
C LEU A 93 6.82 -0.94 14.07
N GLY A 94 6.29 -2.17 14.10
CA GLY A 94 5.99 -2.95 12.90
C GLY A 94 4.97 -2.29 11.99
N SER A 95 3.93 -1.68 12.56
CA SER A 95 2.94 -0.96 11.76
C SER A 95 3.50 0.30 11.13
N ILE A 96 4.31 1.08 11.86
CA ILE A 96 5.02 2.25 11.32
C ILE A 96 5.97 1.84 10.18
N LEU A 97 6.77 0.78 10.37
CA LEU A 97 7.66 0.26 9.33
C LEU A 97 6.87 -0.15 8.08
N SER A 98 5.74 -0.84 8.26
CA SER A 98 4.86 -1.22 7.15
C SER A 98 4.35 -0.01 6.40
N GLY A 99 3.87 1.01 7.12
CA GLY A 99 3.41 2.27 6.53
C GLY A 99 4.50 3.00 5.75
N ILE A 100 5.72 3.08 6.29
CA ILE A 100 6.86 3.72 5.62
C ILE A 100 7.25 2.96 4.35
N VAL A 101 7.39 1.63 4.42
CA VAL A 101 7.86 0.81 3.30
C VAL A 101 6.82 0.79 2.19
N LEU A 102 5.57 0.43 2.50
CA LEU A 102 4.48 0.41 1.52
C LEU A 102 4.16 1.81 0.99
N GLY A 103 4.18 2.83 1.84
CA GLY A 103 4.01 4.22 1.41
C GLY A 103 5.11 4.68 0.46
N SER A 104 6.36 4.26 0.69
CA SER A 104 7.47 4.53 -0.23
C SER A 104 7.29 3.82 -1.58
N ILE A 105 6.83 2.57 -1.56
CA ILE A 105 6.51 1.82 -2.79
C ILE A 105 5.37 2.51 -3.56
N GLU A 106 4.32 2.94 -2.85
CA GLU A 106 3.19 3.65 -3.42
C GLU A 106 3.61 5.00 -4.04
N PHE A 107 4.48 5.74 -3.37
CA PHE A 107 5.08 6.96 -3.90
C PHE A 107 5.83 6.73 -5.22
N ILE A 108 6.70 5.72 -5.25
CA ILE A 108 7.49 5.36 -6.43
C ILE A 108 6.54 4.96 -7.57
N MET A 109 5.52 4.15 -7.28
CA MET A 109 4.50 3.73 -8.24
C MET A 109 3.76 4.93 -8.85
N HIS A 110 3.27 5.86 -8.02
CA HIS A 110 2.60 7.07 -8.50
C HIS A 110 3.50 7.96 -9.33
N ARG A 111 4.76 8.13 -8.91
CA ARG A 111 5.74 8.91 -9.66
C ARG A 111 6.06 8.27 -11.01
N TYR A 112 6.23 6.96 -11.05
CA TYR A 112 6.49 6.21 -12.29
C TYR A 112 5.34 6.35 -13.28
N LEU A 113 4.11 6.08 -12.83
CA LEU A 113 2.91 6.16 -13.66
C LEU A 113 2.68 7.58 -14.22
N ARG A 114 2.96 8.62 -13.43
CA ARG A 114 2.82 10.02 -13.90
C ARG A 114 3.93 10.44 -14.87
N THR A 115 5.14 9.88 -14.72
CA THR A 115 6.26 10.12 -15.64
C THR A 115 6.01 9.50 -17.01
N GLU A 116 5.50 8.27 -17.03
CA GLU A 116 5.09 7.58 -18.25
C GLU A 116 3.94 8.33 -18.97
N GLN A 117 3.04 8.97 -18.22
CA GLN A 117 2.01 9.83 -18.81
C GLN A 117 2.57 11.09 -19.47
N LYS A 118 3.52 11.78 -18.83
CA LYS A 118 4.18 12.95 -19.46
C LYS A 118 4.87 12.53 -20.75
N LYS A 119 5.60 11.41 -20.77
CA LYS A 119 6.26 10.91 -21.98
C LYS A 119 5.27 10.59 -23.11
N ARG A 120 4.10 10.00 -22.79
CA ARG A 120 3.07 9.71 -23.81
C ARG A 120 2.34 10.96 -24.31
N LYS A 121 2.19 12.00 -23.50
CA LYS A 121 1.56 13.27 -23.92
C LYS A 121 2.45 14.10 -24.87
N PHE A 122 3.77 13.84 -24.86
CA PHE A 122 4.76 14.54 -25.69
C PHE A 122 5.28 13.74 -26.89
N ARG A 123 4.72 12.55 -27.18
CA ARG A 123 4.86 11.95 -28.50
C ARG A 123 3.63 12.36 -29.33
N PRO A 124 3.71 13.41 -30.17
CA PRO A 124 2.76 13.52 -31.26
C PRO A 124 2.95 12.27 -32.13
N VAL A 125 1.85 11.55 -32.36
CA VAL A 125 1.77 10.58 -33.45
C VAL A 125 1.72 11.37 -34.74
#